data_AF-A0A9X9BXS5-F1
#
_entry.id   AF-A0A9X9BXS5-F1
#
_cell.length_a   1.000
_cell.length_b   1.000
_cell.length_c   1.000
_cell.angle_alpha   90.00
_cell.angle_beta   90.00
_cell.angle_gamma   90.00
#
_symmetry.space_group_name_H-M   'P 1'
#
loop_
_entity.id
_entity.type
_entity.pdbx_description
1 polymer ?
#
loop_
_entity_poly.entity_id
_entity_poly.type
_entity_poly.pdbx_seq_one_letter_code
_entity_poly.pdbx_strand_id
1 'polypeptide(L)'
;MTAEPSRIDYIIEKHTITEKSETPAISGQWQKVLAECQQQRLGSEERLLLALRSVDYVTSFELPFRLLLIRTPQLIDSIRQELTVHSKLTTINNGKRGTVYSLKSDFSGVPDTFHYQRSGKIRRLDGGELTADRYVGIARQTTEPRNRLRLAFTSGLKVTALDALLFFGVQRVASDVSALRREGLNIALQHVNTFDSATQVVRSMPVYFVEH
;
A
#
# COMPACT_ATOMS: atom_id res chain seq x y z
N MET A 1 1.09 23.26 -28.06
CA MET A 1 1.44 22.02 -27.31
C MET A 1 1.18 22.27 -25.84
N THR A 2 0.01 21.90 -25.35
CA THR A 2 -0.23 21.80 -23.91
C THR A 2 0.63 20.66 -23.40
N ALA A 3 1.63 20.95 -22.56
CA ALA A 3 2.41 19.91 -21.90
C ALA A 3 1.44 18.94 -21.22
N GLU A 4 1.50 17.65 -21.58
CA GLU A 4 0.76 16.62 -20.84
C GLU A 4 1.08 16.79 -19.35
N PRO A 5 0.07 16.85 -18.46
CA PRO A 5 0.32 16.99 -17.03
C PRO A 5 1.25 15.87 -16.57
N SER A 6 2.35 16.21 -15.89
CA SER A 6 3.37 15.23 -15.47
C SER A 6 2.71 14.08 -14.71
N ARG A 7 2.76 12.88 -15.29
CA ARG A 7 2.30 11.63 -14.70
C ARG A 7 3.47 10.96 -13.97
N ILE A 8 3.16 10.26 -12.90
CA ILE A 8 4.15 9.43 -12.19
C ILE A 8 3.90 7.96 -12.52
N ASP A 9 4.92 7.26 -12.99
CA ASP A 9 4.82 5.85 -13.37
C ASP A 9 5.64 4.97 -12.43
N TYR A 10 5.00 3.92 -11.90
CA TYR A 10 5.64 2.88 -11.10
C TYR A 10 5.79 1.61 -11.92
N ILE A 11 7.02 1.29 -12.31
CA ILE A 11 7.34 -0.02 -12.91
C ILE A 11 7.79 -0.94 -11.79
N ILE A 12 6.90 -1.84 -11.41
CA ILE A 12 7.05 -2.76 -10.29
C ILE A 12 7.63 -4.07 -10.84
N GLU A 13 8.95 -4.17 -10.90
CA GLU A 13 9.66 -5.37 -11.37
C GLU A 13 9.56 -6.52 -10.35
N LYS A 14 9.60 -6.16 -9.06
CA LYS A 14 9.35 -7.07 -7.95
C LYS A 14 8.67 -6.29 -6.83
N HIS A 15 7.56 -6.79 -6.31
CA HIS A 15 7.01 -6.33 -5.04
C HIS A 15 6.33 -7.51 -4.37
N THR A 16 7.03 -8.09 -3.40
CA THR A 16 6.59 -9.30 -2.73
C THR A 16 6.44 -9.02 -1.24
N ILE A 17 5.31 -9.44 -0.72
CA ILE A 17 5.01 -9.50 0.70
C ILE A 17 4.83 -10.97 1.03
N THR A 18 5.64 -11.47 1.94
CA THR A 18 5.63 -12.88 2.31
C THR A 18 5.47 -12.97 3.81
N GLU A 19 4.47 -13.72 4.23
CA GLU A 19 4.33 -14.14 5.62
C GLU A 19 5.29 -15.33 5.87
N LYS A 20 6.02 -15.32 6.99
CA LYS A 20 7.08 -16.31 7.26
C LYS A 20 6.56 -17.75 7.33
N SER A 21 5.31 -17.92 7.77
CA SER A 21 4.61 -19.19 7.92
C SER A 21 3.51 -19.36 6.85
N GLU A 22 3.61 -18.65 5.72
CA GLU A 22 2.62 -18.72 4.64
C GLU A 22 2.50 -20.14 4.10
N THR A 23 1.29 -20.70 4.14
CA THR A 23 1.06 -22.05 3.63
C THR A 23 1.03 -22.03 2.09
N PRO A 24 1.37 -23.15 1.42
CA PRO A 24 1.23 -23.26 -0.03
C PRO A 24 -0.19 -22.95 -0.53
N ALA A 25 -1.21 -23.26 0.27
CA ALA A 25 -2.60 -22.96 -0.04
C ALA A 25 -2.86 -21.44 -0.09
N ILE A 26 -2.47 -20.70 0.96
CA ILE A 26 -2.62 -19.23 1.01
C ILE A 26 -1.79 -18.57 -0.09
N SER A 27 -0.55 -19.01 -0.31
CA SER A 27 0.29 -18.49 -1.39
C SER A 27 -0.37 -18.70 -2.76
N GLY A 28 -0.94 -19.89 -3.01
CA GLY A 28 -1.65 -20.19 -4.26
C GLY A 28 -2.93 -19.36 -4.45
N GLN A 29 -3.68 -19.10 -3.38
CA GLN A 29 -4.85 -18.21 -3.40
C GLN A 29 -4.44 -16.78 -3.79
N TRP A 30 -3.39 -16.24 -3.17
CA TRP A 30 -2.88 -14.91 -3.49
C TRP A 30 -2.38 -14.80 -4.94
N GLN A 31 -1.67 -15.81 -5.44
CA GLN A 31 -1.21 -15.81 -6.83
C GLN A 31 -2.39 -15.71 -7.82
N LYS A 32 -3.47 -16.43 -7.58
CA LYS A 32 -4.70 -16.36 -8.40
C LYS A 32 -5.33 -14.98 -8.33
N VAL A 33 -5.49 -14.43 -7.12
CA VAL A 33 -6.06 -13.08 -6.93
C VAL A 33 -5.24 -12.03 -7.68
N LEU A 34 -3.91 -12.04 -7.56
CA LEU A 34 -3.05 -11.06 -8.21
C LEU A 34 -3.10 -11.17 -9.73
N ALA A 35 -3.11 -12.38 -10.28
CA ALA A 35 -3.23 -12.63 -11.71
C ALA A 35 -4.57 -12.12 -12.26
N GLU A 36 -5.67 -12.42 -11.56
CA GLU A 36 -7.01 -12.00 -11.97
C GLU A 36 -7.20 -10.48 -11.84
N CYS A 37 -6.69 -9.87 -10.78
CA CYS A 37 -6.66 -8.40 -10.61
C CYS A 37 -6.01 -7.72 -11.82
N GLN A 38 -4.86 -8.25 -12.27
CA GLN A 38 -4.12 -7.69 -13.40
C GLN A 38 -4.83 -7.95 -14.74
N GLN A 39 -5.33 -9.18 -14.96
CA GLN A 39 -6.01 -9.58 -16.19
C GLN A 39 -7.27 -8.74 -16.43
N GLN A 40 -8.07 -8.51 -15.38
CA GLN A 40 -9.31 -7.75 -15.47
C GLN A 40 -9.13 -6.25 -15.21
N ARG A 41 -7.91 -5.79 -14.85
CA ARG A 41 -7.59 -4.39 -14.52
C ARG A 41 -8.48 -3.82 -13.42
N LEU A 42 -8.74 -4.63 -12.39
CA LEU A 42 -9.68 -4.32 -11.33
C LEU A 42 -9.30 -3.05 -10.55
N GLY A 43 -10.32 -2.26 -10.20
CA GLY A 43 -10.24 -1.11 -9.30
C GLY A 43 -9.93 -1.50 -7.86
N SER A 44 -9.68 -0.52 -6.99
CA SER A 44 -9.26 -0.81 -5.60
C SER A 44 -10.30 -1.62 -4.79
N GLU A 45 -11.58 -1.33 -4.95
CA GLU A 45 -12.65 -2.02 -4.24
C GLU A 45 -12.85 -3.44 -4.77
N GLU A 46 -12.91 -3.60 -6.10
CA GLU A 46 -13.01 -4.90 -6.77
C GLU A 46 -11.84 -5.83 -6.42
N ARG A 47 -10.60 -5.30 -6.35
CA ARG A 47 -9.42 -6.06 -5.92
C ARG A 47 -9.53 -6.55 -4.48
N LEU A 48 -10.03 -5.70 -3.57
CA LEU A 48 -10.24 -6.09 -2.18
C LEU A 48 -11.36 -7.13 -2.06
N LEU A 49 -12.47 -6.93 -2.78
CA LEU A 49 -13.59 -7.86 -2.82
C LEU A 49 -13.17 -9.24 -3.34
N LEU A 50 -12.39 -9.28 -4.42
CA LEU A 50 -11.84 -10.53 -4.96
C LEU A 50 -10.95 -11.22 -3.93
N ALA A 51 -10.07 -10.48 -3.24
CA ALA A 51 -9.21 -11.07 -2.21
C ALA A 51 -10.02 -11.65 -1.04
N LEU A 52 -11.05 -10.95 -0.55
CA LEU A 52 -11.91 -11.44 0.53
C LEU A 52 -12.72 -12.69 0.15
N ARG A 53 -13.06 -12.85 -1.13
CA ARG A 53 -13.78 -14.03 -1.65
C ARG A 53 -12.87 -15.22 -1.91
N SER A 54 -11.61 -14.97 -2.27
CA SER A 54 -10.71 -15.99 -2.82
C SER A 54 -9.62 -16.45 -1.87
N VAL A 55 -9.28 -15.65 -0.86
CA VAL A 55 -8.28 -16.00 0.16
C VAL A 55 -9.01 -16.34 1.46
N ASP A 56 -8.63 -17.44 2.12
CA ASP A 56 -9.33 -17.90 3.33
C ASP A 56 -9.38 -16.84 4.44
N TYR A 57 -8.32 -16.05 4.54
CA TYR A 57 -8.26 -14.84 5.35
C TYR A 57 -7.21 -13.88 4.80
N VAL A 58 -7.35 -12.60 5.12
CA VAL A 58 -6.38 -11.56 4.75
C VAL A 58 -6.06 -10.70 5.95
N THR A 59 -4.85 -10.16 6.05
CA THR A 59 -4.51 -9.22 7.14
C THR A 59 -4.55 -7.76 6.71
N SER A 60 -4.86 -6.90 7.67
CA SER A 60 -4.79 -5.44 7.51
C SER A 60 -3.41 -4.95 7.10
N PHE A 61 -2.35 -5.74 7.33
CA PHE A 61 -0.99 -5.38 6.97
C PHE A 61 -0.65 -5.70 5.52
N GLU A 62 -0.99 -6.90 5.05
CA GLU A 62 -0.60 -7.32 3.70
C GLU A 62 -1.46 -6.68 2.61
N LEU A 63 -2.73 -6.39 2.90
CA LEU A 63 -3.69 -5.84 1.95
C LEU A 63 -3.18 -4.56 1.25
N PRO A 64 -2.72 -3.51 1.96
CA PRO A 64 -2.16 -2.32 1.32
C PRO A 64 -1.06 -2.66 0.31
N PHE A 65 -0.19 -3.61 0.62
CA PHE A 65 1.00 -3.89 -0.15
C PHE A 65 0.75 -4.88 -1.30
N ARG A 66 0.09 -6.02 -1.04
CA ARG A 66 -0.21 -7.01 -2.09
C ARG A 66 -1.11 -6.42 -3.17
N LEU A 67 -2.09 -5.61 -2.76
CA LEU A 67 -3.10 -5.05 -3.65
C LEU A 67 -2.92 -3.56 -3.90
N LEU A 68 -1.79 -2.94 -3.54
CA LEU A 68 -1.54 -1.50 -3.73
C LEU A 68 -2.71 -0.60 -3.30
N LEU A 69 -3.33 -0.92 -2.17
CA LEU A 69 -4.48 -0.19 -1.64
C LEU A 69 -4.01 0.97 -0.76
N ILE A 70 -4.34 2.19 -1.18
CA ILE A 70 -3.91 3.42 -0.49
C ILE A 70 -4.89 3.90 0.59
N ARG A 71 -6.05 3.24 0.71
CA ARG A 71 -7.15 3.58 1.65
C ARG A 71 -7.82 2.32 2.21
N THR A 72 -7.04 1.32 2.61
CA THR A 72 -7.56 0.00 3.03
C THR A 72 -8.65 0.07 4.12
N PRO A 73 -8.52 0.87 5.21
CA PRO A 73 -9.59 0.95 6.21
C PRO A 73 -10.92 1.40 5.61
N GLN A 74 -10.91 2.45 4.78
CA GLN A 74 -12.11 2.98 4.13
C GLN A 74 -12.72 1.96 3.15
N LEU A 75 -11.89 1.19 2.44
CA LEU A 75 -12.36 0.15 1.53
C LEU A 75 -13.00 -1.02 2.29
N ILE A 76 -12.45 -1.42 3.44
CA ILE A 76 -13.07 -2.43 4.30
C ILE A 76 -14.42 -1.94 4.82
N ASP A 77 -14.50 -0.67 5.25
CA ASP A 77 -15.76 -0.09 5.71
C ASP A 77 -16.80 -0.01 4.60
N SER A 78 -16.40 0.29 3.36
CA SER A 78 -17.29 0.24 2.18
C SER A 78 -17.85 -1.16 1.95
N ILE A 79 -17.00 -2.18 1.87
CA ILE A 79 -17.43 -3.56 1.63
C ILE A 79 -18.34 -4.08 2.74
N ARG A 80 -18.14 -3.65 3.99
CA ARG A 80 -19.00 -4.02 5.12
C ARG A 80 -20.43 -3.52 5.02
N GLN A 81 -20.71 -2.54 4.14
CA GLN A 81 -22.08 -2.10 3.88
C GLN A 81 -22.87 -3.13 3.07
N GLU A 82 -22.16 -3.99 2.31
CA GLU A 82 -22.79 -4.97 1.41
C GLU A 82 -22.58 -6.42 1.86
N LEU A 83 -21.49 -6.71 2.58
CA LEU A 83 -21.10 -8.06 2.97
C LEU A 83 -20.76 -8.15 4.46
N THR A 84 -21.09 -9.29 5.06
CA THR A 84 -20.67 -9.62 6.44
C THR A 84 -19.18 -9.98 6.45
N VAL A 85 -18.33 -8.99 6.71
CA VAL A 85 -16.88 -9.19 6.89
C VAL A 85 -16.55 -9.36 8.37
N HIS A 86 -16.22 -10.58 8.77
CA HIS A 86 -15.78 -10.90 10.12
C HIS A 86 -14.34 -10.43 10.34
N SER A 87 -13.99 -10.14 11.60
CA SER A 87 -12.64 -9.73 11.97
C SER A 87 -12.16 -10.29 13.28
N LYS A 88 -10.86 -10.59 13.34
CA LYS A 88 -10.15 -11.06 14.54
C LYS A 88 -8.92 -10.18 14.78
N LEU A 89 -8.67 -9.80 16.03
CA LEU A 89 -7.45 -9.09 16.40
C LEU A 89 -6.25 -10.02 16.29
N THR A 90 -5.13 -9.48 15.81
CA THR A 90 -3.88 -10.24 15.65
C THR A 90 -2.67 -9.35 15.95
N THR A 91 -1.53 -9.99 16.17
CA THR A 91 -0.23 -9.33 16.28
C THR A 91 0.54 -9.46 14.98
N ILE A 92 1.12 -8.36 14.52
CA ILE A 92 1.90 -8.29 13.29
C ILE A 92 3.25 -7.68 13.61
N ASN A 93 4.35 -8.25 13.12
CA ASN A 93 5.71 -7.68 13.14
C ASN A 93 6.09 -6.84 14.38
N ASN A 94 6.89 -7.41 15.28
CA ASN A 94 7.39 -6.72 16.49
C ASN A 94 6.25 -6.20 17.39
N GLY A 95 5.17 -6.98 17.53
CA GLY A 95 4.11 -6.67 18.49
C GLY A 95 3.06 -5.64 18.04
N LYS A 96 3.06 -5.21 16.77
CA LYS A 96 2.07 -4.22 16.30
C LYS A 96 0.68 -4.86 16.21
N ARG A 97 -0.34 -4.13 16.66
CA ARG A 97 -1.73 -4.57 16.52
C ARG A 97 -2.14 -4.55 15.05
N GLY A 98 -2.76 -5.64 14.61
CA GLY A 98 -3.37 -5.78 13.29
C GLY A 98 -4.74 -6.44 13.38
N THR A 99 -5.32 -6.69 12.21
CA THR A 99 -6.63 -7.32 12.08
C THR A 99 -6.61 -8.32 10.95
N VAL A 100 -7.16 -9.50 11.21
CA VAL A 100 -7.52 -10.48 10.18
C VAL A 100 -8.94 -10.17 9.73
N TYR A 101 -9.19 -10.21 8.43
CA TYR A 101 -10.51 -10.18 7.82
C TYR A 101 -10.80 -11.49 7.09
N SER A 102 -12.04 -11.96 7.19
CA SER A 102 -12.55 -13.09 6.40
C SER A 102 -14.06 -12.95 6.20
N LEU A 103 -14.58 -13.52 5.13
CA LEU A 103 -16.02 -13.72 4.94
C LEU A 103 -16.54 -14.92 5.76
N LYS A 104 -15.64 -15.80 6.24
CA LYS A 104 -15.96 -16.89 7.15
C LYS A 104 -15.93 -16.37 8.59
N SER A 105 -16.88 -16.82 9.41
CA SER A 105 -16.93 -16.48 10.83
C SER A 105 -15.98 -17.32 11.70
N ASP A 106 -15.54 -18.48 11.21
CA ASP A 106 -14.62 -19.36 11.91
C ASP A 106 -13.16 -18.96 11.70
N PHE A 107 -12.47 -18.69 12.81
CA PHE A 107 -11.04 -18.36 12.87
C PHE A 107 -10.19 -19.45 13.55
N SER A 108 -10.73 -20.64 13.80
CA SER A 108 -10.04 -21.74 14.52
C SER A 108 -8.70 -22.13 13.89
N GLY A 109 -8.59 -22.06 12.56
CA GLY A 109 -7.36 -22.34 11.80
C GLY A 109 -6.51 -21.11 11.46
N VAL A 110 -6.85 -19.92 11.97
CA VAL A 110 -6.18 -18.66 11.61
C VAL A 110 -5.16 -18.25 12.67
N PRO A 111 -3.88 -18.01 12.29
CA PRO A 111 -2.85 -17.60 13.23
C PRO A 111 -3.19 -16.35 14.04
N ASP A 112 -2.73 -16.30 15.29
CA ASP A 112 -2.84 -15.11 16.13
C ASP A 112 -1.71 -14.10 15.90
N THR A 113 -0.61 -14.53 15.29
CA THR A 113 0.56 -13.71 15.00
C THR A 113 1.06 -13.93 13.58
N PHE A 114 1.43 -12.84 12.91
CA PHE A 114 1.98 -12.86 11.55
C PHE A 114 3.32 -12.14 11.48
N HIS A 115 4.25 -12.70 10.71
CA HIS A 115 5.58 -12.15 10.50
C HIS A 115 5.81 -11.90 9.01
N TYR A 116 5.59 -10.66 8.58
CA TYR A 116 5.74 -10.27 7.18
C TYR A 116 7.10 -9.70 6.87
N GLN A 117 7.66 -10.15 5.76
CA GLN A 117 8.81 -9.53 5.10
C GLN A 117 8.37 -8.90 3.79
N ARG A 118 9.03 -7.78 3.43
CA ARG A 118 8.81 -7.11 2.15
C ARG A 118 10.11 -7.11 1.36
N SER A 119 10.00 -7.39 0.08
CA SER A 119 11.09 -7.15 -0.87
C SER A 119 10.52 -6.50 -2.12
N GLY A 120 11.29 -5.63 -2.74
CA GLY A 120 10.85 -5.05 -4.00
C GLY A 120 11.94 -4.34 -4.76
N LYS A 121 11.73 -4.28 -6.07
CA LYS A 121 12.49 -3.52 -7.03
C LYS A 121 11.46 -2.74 -7.85
N ILE A 122 11.43 -1.43 -7.61
CA ILE A 122 10.48 -0.50 -8.22
C ILE A 122 11.28 0.58 -8.91
N ARG A 123 10.97 0.84 -10.18
CA ARG A 123 11.38 2.07 -10.85
C ARG A 123 10.24 3.07 -10.74
N ARG A 124 10.59 4.30 -10.39
CA ARG A 124 9.67 5.44 -10.32
C ARG A 124 10.09 6.46 -11.37
N LEU A 125 9.17 6.81 -12.26
CA LEU A 125 9.38 7.79 -13.32
C LEU A 125 8.49 9.01 -13.05
N ASP A 126 9.03 10.21 -13.15
CA ASP A 126 8.27 11.47 -13.07
C ASP A 126 8.55 12.25 -14.36
N GLY A 127 7.55 12.42 -15.21
CA GLY A 127 7.75 12.99 -16.55
C GLY A 127 8.73 12.18 -17.43
N GLY A 128 8.92 10.88 -17.15
CA GLY A 128 9.86 10.00 -17.84
C GLY A 128 11.26 9.92 -17.20
N GLU A 129 11.58 10.77 -16.22
CA GLU A 129 12.88 10.73 -15.54
C GLU A 129 12.88 9.73 -14.38
N LEU A 130 13.95 8.93 -14.26
CA LEU A 130 14.08 7.98 -13.16
C LEU A 130 14.37 8.71 -11.84
N THR A 131 13.45 8.59 -10.88
CA THR A 131 13.50 9.33 -9.60
C THR A 131 13.57 8.44 -8.36
N ALA A 132 13.54 7.11 -8.52
CA ALA A 132 13.48 6.15 -7.41
C ALA A 132 14.64 6.28 -6.41
N ASP A 133 15.84 6.63 -6.86
CA ASP A 133 17.05 6.67 -6.02
C ASP A 133 16.94 7.64 -4.85
N ARG A 134 16.21 8.75 -5.01
CA ARG A 134 15.97 9.71 -3.92
C ARG A 134 15.15 9.08 -2.80
N TYR A 135 14.11 8.32 -3.13
CA TYR A 135 13.25 7.64 -2.16
C TYR A 135 13.97 6.45 -1.51
N VAL A 136 14.73 5.68 -2.29
CA VAL A 136 15.57 4.60 -1.76
C VAL A 136 16.64 5.15 -0.81
N GLY A 137 17.24 6.29 -1.13
CA GLY A 137 18.19 6.99 -0.27
C GLY A 137 17.59 7.34 1.10
N ILE A 138 16.39 7.94 1.12
CA ILE A 138 15.67 8.24 2.37
C ILE A 138 15.35 6.95 3.16
N ALA A 139 14.88 5.90 2.49
CA ALA A 139 14.50 4.65 3.15
C ALA A 139 15.67 3.94 3.85
N ARG A 140 16.91 4.20 3.42
CA ARG A 140 18.14 3.66 4.04
C ARG A 140 18.61 4.44 5.27
N GLN A 141 18.17 5.69 5.44
CA GLN A 141 18.63 6.55 6.55
C GLN A 141 17.94 6.22 7.88
N THR A 142 16.74 5.66 7.85
CA THR A 142 16.00 5.28 9.06
C THR A 142 15.11 4.08 8.80
N THR A 143 14.87 3.28 9.83
CA THR A 143 13.98 2.11 9.78
C THR A 143 12.53 2.46 10.10
N GLU A 144 12.27 3.62 10.71
CA GLU A 144 10.93 4.01 11.12
C GLU A 144 10.14 4.67 9.96
N PRO A 145 8.98 4.10 9.56
CA PRO A 145 8.23 4.58 8.40
C PRO A 145 7.82 6.07 8.46
N ARG A 146 7.38 6.57 9.62
CA ARG A 146 6.98 7.99 9.76
C ARG A 146 8.18 8.93 9.65
N ASN A 147 9.33 8.54 10.20
CA ASN A 147 10.55 9.34 10.07
C ASN A 147 11.07 9.36 8.63
N ARG A 148 10.89 8.29 7.85
CA ARG A 148 11.15 8.32 6.40
C ARG A 148 10.29 9.37 5.69
N LEU A 149 9.00 9.44 6.02
CA LEU A 149 8.11 10.48 5.47
C LEU A 149 8.58 11.88 5.86
N ARG A 150 8.89 12.11 7.14
CA ARG A 150 9.40 13.39 7.61
C ARG A 150 10.65 13.80 6.83
N LEU A 151 11.64 12.91 6.73
CA LEU A 151 12.88 13.15 6.01
C LEU A 151 12.62 13.49 4.53
N ALA A 152 11.76 12.71 3.86
CA ALA A 152 11.41 12.97 2.46
C ALA A 152 10.85 14.39 2.27
N PHE A 153 9.91 14.79 3.13
CA PHE A 153 9.32 16.12 3.09
C PHE A 153 10.33 17.24 3.39
N THR A 154 11.16 17.09 4.42
CA THR A 154 12.20 18.08 4.77
C THR A 154 13.31 18.16 3.73
N SER A 155 13.50 17.13 2.91
CA SER A 155 14.40 17.12 1.76
C SER A 155 13.76 17.62 0.46
N GLY A 156 12.54 18.17 0.53
CA GLY A 156 11.83 18.75 -0.62
C GLY A 156 11.22 17.71 -1.58
N LEU A 157 11.09 16.45 -1.18
CA LEU A 157 10.45 15.43 -2.02
C LEU A 157 8.92 15.57 -1.98
N LYS A 158 8.31 15.45 -3.16
CA LYS A 158 6.88 15.20 -3.30
C LYS A 158 6.60 13.71 -3.09
N VAL A 159 5.65 13.35 -2.24
CA VAL A 159 5.40 11.96 -1.86
C VAL A 159 3.97 11.59 -2.21
N THR A 160 3.77 10.66 -3.15
CA THR A 160 2.45 10.07 -3.38
C THR A 160 2.10 9.03 -2.31
N ALA A 161 0.84 8.60 -2.25
CA ALA A 161 0.49 7.46 -1.42
C ALA A 161 1.21 6.14 -1.80
N LEU A 162 1.56 5.96 -3.08
CA LEU A 162 2.35 4.80 -3.52
C LEU A 162 3.82 4.95 -3.12
N ASP A 163 4.38 6.15 -3.15
CA ASP A 163 5.75 6.39 -2.68
C ASP A 163 5.88 5.99 -1.21
N ALA A 164 4.94 6.48 -0.40
CA ALA A 164 4.84 6.17 1.02
C ALA A 164 4.74 4.66 1.28
N LEU A 165 3.89 3.97 0.51
CA LEU A 165 3.68 2.54 0.63
C LEU A 165 4.89 1.71 0.17
N LEU A 166 5.37 1.96 -1.04
CA LEU A 166 6.37 1.15 -1.72
C LEU A 166 7.76 1.37 -1.13
N PHE A 167 8.20 2.63 -1.02
CA PHE A 167 9.54 2.97 -0.54
C PHE A 167 9.63 3.10 0.97
N PHE A 168 8.62 3.69 1.63
CA PHE A 168 8.71 3.98 3.06
C PHE A 168 8.02 2.96 3.98
N GLY A 169 7.17 2.10 3.43
CA GLY A 169 6.41 1.11 4.20
C GLY A 169 5.27 1.71 5.02
N VAL A 170 4.79 2.90 4.62
CA VAL A 170 3.68 3.59 5.28
C VAL A 170 2.35 3.18 4.63
N GLN A 171 1.48 2.57 5.42
CA GLN A 171 0.17 2.09 4.97
C GLN A 171 -0.93 3.17 5.01
N ARG A 172 -0.76 4.18 5.88
CA ARG A 172 -1.77 5.21 6.14
C ARG A 172 -1.15 6.61 6.01
N VAL A 173 -0.69 6.95 4.80
CA VAL A 173 0.03 8.20 4.54
C VAL A 173 -0.73 9.43 5.05
N ALA A 174 -2.05 9.49 4.88
CA ALA A 174 -2.85 10.63 5.33
C ALA A 174 -2.82 10.78 6.87
N SER A 175 -2.79 9.68 7.62
CA SER A 175 -2.70 9.69 9.08
C SER A 175 -1.33 10.18 9.54
N ASP A 176 -0.25 9.73 8.88
CA ASP A 176 1.10 10.16 9.23
C ASP A 176 1.36 11.61 8.82
N VAL A 177 0.85 12.05 7.65
CA VAL A 177 0.86 13.46 7.23
C VAL A 177 0.10 14.34 8.23
N SER A 178 -1.07 13.91 8.71
CA SER A 178 -1.81 14.64 9.74
C SER A 178 -1.03 14.77 11.05
N ALA A 179 -0.30 13.72 11.46
CA ALA A 179 0.60 13.81 12.61
C ALA A 179 1.75 14.82 12.36
N LEU A 180 2.40 14.75 11.20
CA LEU A 180 3.51 15.66 10.85
C LEU A 180 3.07 17.13 10.76
N ARG A 181 1.84 17.40 10.29
CA ARG A 181 1.26 18.76 10.31
C ARG A 181 1.08 19.29 11.73
N ARG A 182 0.61 18.45 12.67
CA ARG A 182 0.51 18.82 14.09
C ARG A 182 1.88 19.06 14.73
N GLU A 183 2.94 18.47 14.18
CA GLU A 183 4.32 18.69 14.59
C GLU A 183 4.96 19.92 13.90
N GLY A 184 4.20 20.67 13.09
CA GLY A 184 4.61 21.95 12.51
C GLY A 184 5.04 21.92 11.04
N LEU A 185 5.00 20.78 10.35
CA LEU A 185 5.32 20.75 8.92
C LEU A 185 4.14 21.29 8.09
N ASN A 186 4.39 22.32 7.28
CA ASN A 186 3.41 22.85 6.33
C ASN A 186 3.30 21.97 5.07
N ILE A 187 2.58 20.84 5.20
CA ILE A 187 2.42 19.88 4.11
C ILE A 187 1.13 20.19 3.34
N ALA A 188 1.24 20.50 2.06
CA ALA A 188 0.13 20.64 1.13
C ALA A 188 -0.21 19.32 0.43
N LEU A 189 -1.30 19.33 -0.35
CA LEU A 189 -1.82 18.20 -1.09
C LEU A 189 -2.30 18.66 -2.46
N GLN A 190 -1.88 17.95 -3.50
CA GLN A 190 -2.47 18.03 -4.84
C GLN A 190 -2.75 16.62 -5.37
N HIS A 191 -3.41 16.52 -6.53
CA HIS A 191 -3.60 15.24 -7.21
C HIS A 191 -2.73 15.16 -8.46
N VAL A 192 -2.25 13.94 -8.75
CA VAL A 192 -1.44 13.64 -9.92
C VAL A 192 -1.91 12.32 -10.52
N ASN A 193 -1.90 12.24 -11.85
CA ASN A 193 -2.14 10.98 -12.53
C ASN A 193 -0.99 10.03 -12.24
N THR A 194 -1.32 8.79 -11.89
CA THR A 194 -0.35 7.77 -11.51
C THR A 194 -0.66 6.47 -12.23
N PHE A 195 0.33 5.91 -12.91
CA PHE A 195 0.27 4.56 -13.47
C PHE A 195 1.08 3.60 -12.60
N ASP A 196 0.64 2.35 -12.47
CA ASP A 196 1.52 1.27 -12.00
C ASP A 196 1.38 -0.01 -12.84
N SER A 197 2.49 -0.70 -13.04
CA SER A 197 2.54 -1.91 -13.87
C SER A 197 1.88 -3.14 -13.24
N ALA A 198 1.59 -3.12 -11.94
CA ALA A 198 0.95 -4.25 -11.26
C ALA A 198 -0.55 -4.28 -11.56
N THR A 199 -1.20 -3.13 -11.62
CA THR A 199 -2.63 -2.98 -11.95
C THR A 199 -2.87 -2.67 -13.40
N GLN A 200 -1.88 -2.12 -14.12
CA GLN A 200 -2.01 -1.66 -15.51
C GLN A 200 -3.07 -0.54 -15.66
N VAL A 201 -3.33 0.22 -14.59
CA VAL A 201 -4.34 1.28 -14.54
C VAL A 201 -3.70 2.63 -14.22
N VAL A 202 -4.16 3.67 -14.89
CA VAL A 202 -3.89 5.07 -14.51
C VAL A 202 -4.99 5.53 -13.56
N ARG A 203 -4.61 6.10 -12.41
CA ARG A 203 -5.54 6.67 -11.44
C ARG A 203 -5.04 8.01 -10.90
N SER A 204 -5.98 8.88 -10.56
CA SER A 204 -5.68 10.10 -9.81
C SER A 204 -5.28 9.73 -8.38
N MET A 205 -4.14 10.26 -7.93
CA MET A 205 -3.57 9.94 -6.62
C MET A 205 -3.16 11.19 -5.86
N PRO A 206 -3.30 11.20 -4.52
CA PRO A 206 -2.80 12.27 -3.69
C PRO A 206 -1.27 12.29 -3.72
N VAL A 207 -0.70 13.49 -3.91
CA VAL A 207 0.71 13.78 -3.74
C VAL A 207 0.88 14.91 -2.73
N TYR A 208 1.66 14.62 -1.69
CA TYR A 208 1.93 15.51 -0.57
C TYR A 208 3.30 16.16 -0.77
N PHE A 209 3.44 17.42 -0.35
CA PHE A 209 4.69 18.17 -0.45
C PHE A 209 4.72 19.28 0.60
N VAL A 210 5.91 19.76 0.95
CA VAL A 210 6.03 20.93 1.84
C VAL A 210 5.93 22.20 1.01
N GLU A 211 5.08 23.13 1.43
CA GLU A 211 5.05 24.49 0.90
C GLU A 211 6.15 25.32 1.58
N HIS A 212 6.93 26.03 0.76
CA HIS A 212 7.97 26.95 1.18
C HIS A 212 7.48 28.39 1.01
#